data_AF-A0A7V8ZF95-F1
#
_entry.id   AF-A0A7V8ZF95-F1
#
_cell.length_a   1.000
_cell.length_b   1.000
_cell.length_c   1.000
_cell.angle_alpha   90.00
_cell.angle_beta   90.00
_cell.angle_gamma   90.00
#
_symmetry.space_group_name_H-M   'P 1'
#
loop_
_entity.id
_entity.type
_entity.pdbx_description
1 polymer ?
#
loop_
_entity_poly.entity_id
_entity_poly.type
_entity_poly.pdbx_seq_one_letter_code
_entity_poly.pdbx_strand_id
1 'polypeptide(L)'
;ADDRARPSGDITALLVAGYFLLALTIGNFADILGAEGGSGSTMWTTLLFGAIVAYPAWVLRSPISALFSALALGIAFLAFVDWVFDYESFDTLRWLILILILAYAGASAIARDTSYRHEVQMVNAAGVATLALAVSVFVAAVAAQFGELFAPFGTEADTGGPVGWELLTLLAAAGLVWYAATRREPGPGYLGGIALFLFAVSAAIPDEDGASLVGWPIVLFLLAAALVAAAVMTGAASLPGGGPRGGAGPAPGAGSAAGDGPGVPR
;
A
#
# COMPACT_ATOMS: atom_id res chain seq x y z
N ALA A 1 -17.02 20.85 -15.26
CA ALA A 1 -16.62 20.28 -13.96
C ALA A 1 -15.15 20.55 -13.81
N ASP A 2 -14.80 21.39 -12.83
CA ASP A 2 -13.50 22.05 -12.72
C ASP A 2 -12.41 21.04 -12.33
N ASP A 3 -11.30 21.01 -13.09
CA ASP A 3 -10.09 20.20 -12.84
C ASP A 3 -9.26 20.75 -11.65
N ARG A 4 -9.90 21.46 -10.73
CA ARG A 4 -9.32 22.17 -9.57
C ARG A 4 -10.06 21.66 -8.33
N ALA A 5 -9.46 21.07 -7.30
CA ALA A 5 -8.08 21.12 -6.86
C ALA A 5 -7.73 19.73 -6.29
N ARG A 6 -6.81 19.02 -6.95
CA ARG A 6 -5.97 18.09 -6.17
C ARG A 6 -5.25 18.97 -5.13
N PRO A 7 -5.18 18.57 -3.85
CA PRO A 7 -4.34 19.26 -2.88
C PRO A 7 -2.97 19.46 -3.52
N SER A 8 -2.44 20.69 -3.50
CA SER A 8 -1.10 20.93 -4.02
C SER A 8 -0.13 20.00 -3.30
N GLY A 9 0.90 19.52 -4.02
CA GLY A 9 1.91 18.62 -3.43
C GLY A 9 2.48 19.17 -2.12
N ASP A 10 2.53 20.49 -1.99
CA ASP A 10 2.96 21.21 -0.80
C ASP A 10 2.09 20.91 0.44
N ILE A 11 0.75 20.85 0.28
CA ILE A 11 -0.15 20.53 1.40
C ILE A 11 0.06 19.08 1.84
N THR A 12 0.23 18.16 0.88
CA THR A 12 0.57 16.78 1.18
C THR A 12 1.89 16.67 1.93
N ALA A 13 2.93 17.37 1.47
CA ALA A 13 4.24 17.38 2.13
C ALA A 13 4.16 17.94 3.56
N LEU A 14 3.44 19.05 3.76
CA LEU A 14 3.22 19.64 5.08
C LEU A 14 2.45 18.72 6.02
N LEU A 15 1.41 18.03 5.52
CA LEU A 15 0.66 17.05 6.32
C LEU A 15 1.54 15.87 6.74
N VAL A 16 2.30 15.32 5.81
CA VAL A 16 3.22 14.20 6.09
C VAL A 16 4.27 14.63 7.12
N ALA A 17 4.91 15.79 6.93
CA ALA A 17 5.88 16.32 7.89
C ALA A 17 5.23 16.56 9.26
N GLY A 18 4.02 17.12 9.30
CA GLY A 18 3.25 17.32 10.53
C GLY A 18 2.92 16.01 11.25
N TYR A 19 2.58 14.95 10.51
CA TYR A 19 2.35 13.63 11.09
C TYR A 19 3.62 13.01 11.68
N PHE A 20 4.77 13.17 11.03
CA PHE A 20 6.04 12.73 11.61
C PHE A 20 6.37 13.47 12.90
N LEU A 21 6.22 14.80 12.92
CA LEU A 21 6.42 15.60 14.14
C LEU A 21 5.44 15.20 15.25
N LEU A 22 4.18 14.92 14.90
CA LEU A 22 3.17 14.44 15.84
C LEU A 22 3.56 13.09 16.44
N ALA A 23 4.00 12.13 15.62
CA ALA A 23 4.46 10.82 16.09
C ALA A 23 5.65 10.95 17.06
N LEU A 24 6.64 11.79 16.71
CA LEU A 24 7.78 12.09 17.60
C LEU A 24 7.32 12.73 18.91
N THR A 25 6.36 13.65 18.86
CA THR A 25 5.83 14.33 20.05
C THR A 25 5.11 13.34 20.97
N ILE A 26 4.29 12.45 20.42
CA ILE A 26 3.59 11.42 21.19
C ILE A 26 4.60 10.43 21.81
N GLY A 27 5.64 10.04 21.07
CA GLY A 27 6.71 9.19 21.60
C GLY A 27 7.43 9.84 22.80
N ASN A 28 7.92 11.06 22.65
CA ASN A 28 8.55 11.80 23.75
C ASN A 28 7.60 11.98 24.94
N PHE A 29 6.31 12.19 24.68
CA PHE A 29 5.30 12.29 25.73
C PHE A 29 5.14 10.97 26.50
N ALA A 30 5.18 9.82 25.81
CA ALA A 30 5.17 8.51 26.45
C ALA A 30 6.39 8.31 27.36
N ASP A 31 7.57 8.72 26.92
CA ASP A 31 8.81 8.65 27.72
C ASP A 31 8.71 9.51 28.98
N ILE A 32 8.16 10.72 28.87
CA ILE A 32 7.91 11.62 30.02
C ILE A 32 6.94 10.98 31.04
N LEU A 33 5.97 10.20 30.56
CA LEU A 33 5.05 9.45 31.42
C LEU A 33 5.67 8.18 32.02
N GLY A 34 6.95 7.87 31.71
CA GLY A 34 7.64 6.69 32.20
C GLY A 34 7.26 5.41 31.46
N ALA A 35 6.80 5.51 30.21
CA ALA A 35 6.56 4.33 29.40
C ALA A 35 7.89 3.73 28.92
N GLU A 36 8.23 2.51 29.36
CA GLU A 36 9.53 1.87 29.10
C GLU A 36 9.66 1.26 27.67
N GLY A 37 8.99 1.83 26.66
CA GLY A 37 9.10 1.36 25.27
C GLY A 37 8.52 -0.03 24.98
N GLY A 38 7.74 -0.61 25.90
CA GLY A 38 7.09 -1.92 25.74
C GLY A 38 5.86 -1.90 24.82
N SER A 39 5.38 -3.09 24.45
CA SER A 39 4.23 -3.31 23.57
C SER A 39 2.95 -2.56 23.97
N GLY A 40 2.65 -2.51 25.27
CA GLY A 40 1.54 -1.73 25.81
C GLY A 40 1.67 -0.23 25.55
N SER A 41 2.90 0.32 25.62
CA SER A 41 3.15 1.72 25.30
C SER A 41 3.01 2.03 23.81
N THR A 42 3.54 1.14 22.97
CA THR A 42 3.40 1.19 21.52
C THR A 42 1.93 1.14 21.12
N MET A 43 1.13 0.30 21.76
CA MET A 43 -0.31 0.21 21.51
C MET A 43 -1.02 1.54 21.73
N TRP A 44 -0.95 2.12 22.94
CA TRP A 44 -1.75 3.32 23.23
C TRP A 44 -1.23 4.55 22.48
N THR A 45 0.08 4.68 22.27
CA THR A 45 0.67 5.80 21.52
C THR A 45 0.28 5.77 20.05
N THR A 46 0.33 4.59 19.42
CA THR A 46 -0.09 4.42 18.01
C THR A 46 -1.60 4.55 17.86
N LEU A 47 -2.38 4.09 18.83
CA LEU A 47 -3.83 4.29 18.87
C LEU A 47 -4.18 5.79 18.99
N LEU A 48 -3.50 6.52 19.87
CA LEU A 48 -3.68 7.97 20.03
C LEU A 48 -3.31 8.72 18.74
N PHE A 49 -2.16 8.39 18.15
CA PHE A 49 -1.74 8.93 16.86
C PHE A 49 -2.78 8.64 15.76
N GLY A 50 -3.22 7.39 15.65
CA GLY A 50 -4.23 6.95 14.69
C GLY A 50 -5.56 7.67 14.85
N ALA A 51 -5.99 7.93 16.09
CA ALA A 51 -7.20 8.67 16.39
C ALA A 51 -7.10 10.16 15.99
N ILE A 52 -5.98 10.82 16.29
CA ILE A 52 -5.73 12.21 15.90
C ILE A 52 -5.70 12.34 14.37
N VAL A 53 -5.03 11.41 13.68
CA VAL A 53 -4.95 11.39 12.23
C VAL A 53 -6.25 10.90 11.56
N ALA A 54 -7.12 10.17 12.27
CA ALA A 54 -8.44 9.80 11.74
C ALA A 54 -9.36 11.01 11.55
N TYR A 55 -9.26 12.02 12.42
CA TYR A 55 -10.12 13.21 12.37
C TYR A 55 -10.08 13.94 11.01
N PRO A 56 -8.89 14.34 10.48
CA PRO A 56 -8.82 14.95 9.15
C PRO A 56 -9.22 13.98 8.01
N ALA A 57 -9.09 12.67 8.20
CA ALA A 57 -9.60 11.71 7.21
C ALA A 57 -11.12 11.79 7.08
N TRP A 58 -11.83 11.96 8.19
CA TRP A 58 -13.30 11.99 8.21
C TRP A 58 -13.84 13.36 7.78
N VAL A 59 -13.23 14.45 8.27
CA VAL A 59 -13.70 15.82 8.03
C VAL A 59 -13.26 16.35 6.67
N LEU A 60 -11.97 16.19 6.33
CA LEU A 60 -11.38 16.74 5.11
C LEU A 60 -11.36 15.74 3.94
N ARG A 61 -11.79 14.48 4.18
CA ARG A 61 -11.76 13.39 3.19
C ARG A 61 -10.37 13.21 2.56
N SER A 62 -9.32 13.43 3.37
CA SER A 62 -7.92 13.41 2.93
C SER A 62 -7.40 11.97 2.78
N PRO A 63 -6.92 11.57 1.59
CA PRO A 63 -6.52 10.19 1.38
C PRO A 63 -5.28 9.72 2.12
N ILE A 64 -4.35 10.63 2.36
CA ILE A 64 -3.12 10.34 3.07
C ILE A 64 -3.43 10.10 4.55
N SER A 65 -4.35 10.89 5.08
CA SER A 65 -4.78 10.81 6.48
C SER A 65 -5.42 9.45 6.80
N ALA A 66 -6.29 8.92 5.94
CA ALA A 66 -6.86 7.60 6.22
C ALA A 66 -5.85 6.46 6.01
N LEU A 67 -4.85 6.62 5.13
CA LEU A 67 -3.72 5.68 5.06
C LEU A 67 -2.93 5.65 6.37
N PHE A 68 -2.49 6.80 6.88
CA PHE A 68 -1.76 6.87 8.15
C PHE A 68 -2.59 6.36 9.33
N SER A 69 -3.90 6.66 9.34
CA SER A 69 -4.81 6.14 10.37
C SER A 69 -4.94 4.61 10.28
N ALA A 70 -5.11 4.04 9.08
CA ALA A 70 -5.17 2.59 8.90
C ALA A 70 -3.85 1.91 9.33
N LEU A 71 -2.70 2.48 8.95
CA LEU A 71 -1.39 1.99 9.38
C LEU A 71 -1.24 2.03 10.90
N ALA A 72 -1.61 3.15 11.52
CA ALA A 72 -1.56 3.30 12.97
C ALA A 72 -2.45 2.28 13.68
N LEU A 73 -3.66 2.01 13.16
CA LEU A 73 -4.54 0.97 13.68
C LEU A 73 -3.96 -0.44 13.52
N GLY A 74 -3.30 -0.73 12.40
CA GLY A 74 -2.63 -2.00 12.18
C GLY A 74 -1.49 -2.22 13.19
N ILE A 75 -0.65 -1.20 13.39
CA ILE A 75 0.44 -1.24 14.37
C ILE A 75 -0.13 -1.35 15.79
N ALA A 76 -1.16 -0.57 16.12
CA ALA A 76 -1.82 -0.62 17.43
C ALA A 76 -2.43 -2.00 17.71
N PHE A 77 -3.02 -2.64 16.69
CA PHE A 77 -3.55 -3.99 16.80
C PHE A 77 -2.44 -5.02 17.07
N LEU A 78 -1.34 -4.98 16.31
CA LEU A 78 -0.21 -5.88 16.54
C LEU A 78 0.40 -5.69 17.93
N ALA A 79 0.59 -4.45 18.35
CA ALA A 79 1.11 -4.10 19.67
C ALA A 79 0.14 -4.48 20.81
N PHE A 80 -1.19 -4.40 20.57
CA PHE A 80 -2.20 -4.86 21.52
C PHE A 80 -2.12 -6.37 21.72
N VAL A 81 -2.06 -7.14 20.62
CA VAL A 81 -1.98 -8.60 20.70
C VAL A 81 -0.68 -9.01 21.39
N ASP A 82 0.42 -8.31 21.10
CA ASP A 82 1.71 -8.56 21.73
C ASP A 82 1.66 -8.26 23.23
N TRP A 83 1.07 -7.13 23.61
CA TRP A 83 0.87 -6.77 25.00
C TRP A 83 -0.02 -7.72 25.79
N VAL A 84 -1.08 -8.26 25.17
CA VAL A 84 -2.04 -9.13 25.84
C VAL A 84 -1.58 -10.58 25.89
N PHE A 85 -0.93 -11.06 24.84
CA PHE A 85 -0.62 -12.49 24.66
C PHE A 85 0.87 -12.81 24.71
N ASP A 86 1.75 -11.81 24.71
CA ASP A 86 3.22 -11.95 24.79
C ASP A 86 3.74 -12.98 23.78
N TYR A 87 3.50 -12.72 22.49
CA TYR A 87 3.86 -13.67 21.44
C TYR A 87 5.29 -13.43 20.99
N GLU A 88 6.16 -14.41 21.23
CA GLU A 88 7.56 -14.31 20.78
C GLU A 88 7.76 -14.90 19.36
N SER A 89 6.72 -15.53 18.77
CA SER A 89 6.86 -16.26 17.51
C SER A 89 6.52 -15.45 16.25
N PHE A 90 7.41 -15.53 15.26
CA PHE A 90 7.21 -14.95 13.92
C PHE A 90 6.00 -15.51 13.19
N ASP A 91 5.60 -16.77 13.47
CA ASP A 91 4.42 -17.36 12.85
C ASP A 91 3.13 -16.67 13.31
N THR A 92 3.03 -16.34 14.60
CA THR A 92 1.89 -15.58 15.14
C THR A 92 1.78 -14.22 14.48
N LEU A 93 2.91 -13.51 14.34
CA LEU A 93 2.97 -12.23 13.64
C LEU A 93 2.44 -12.34 12.20
N ARG A 94 2.84 -13.37 11.44
CA ARG A 94 2.37 -13.59 10.07
C ARG A 94 0.88 -13.83 9.98
N TRP A 95 0.31 -14.61 10.90
CA TRP A 95 -1.15 -14.80 11.00
C TRP A 95 -1.88 -13.50 11.29
N LEU A 96 -1.37 -12.67 12.21
CA LEU A 96 -1.97 -11.37 12.51
C LEU A 96 -1.91 -10.42 11.31
N ILE A 97 -0.78 -10.39 10.60
CA ILE A 97 -0.65 -9.62 9.36
C ILE A 97 -1.64 -10.13 8.30
N LEU A 98 -1.81 -11.45 8.15
CA LEU A 98 -2.78 -12.02 7.23
C LEU A 98 -4.21 -11.61 7.58
N ILE A 99 -4.58 -11.64 8.87
CA ILE A 99 -5.88 -11.15 9.36
C ILE A 99 -6.06 -9.67 9.01
N LEU A 100 -5.03 -8.83 9.19
CA LEU A 100 -5.06 -7.42 8.79
C LEU A 100 -5.27 -7.24 7.27
N ILE A 101 -4.57 -8.01 6.45
CA ILE A 101 -4.75 -8.00 4.98
C ILE A 101 -6.21 -8.31 4.63
N LEU A 102 -6.77 -9.37 5.22
CA LEU A 102 -8.16 -9.77 4.98
C LEU A 102 -9.16 -8.74 5.51
N ALA A 103 -8.90 -8.16 6.68
CA ALA A 103 -9.74 -7.13 7.27
C ALA A 103 -9.76 -5.86 6.42
N TYR A 104 -8.61 -5.38 5.94
CA TYR A 104 -8.54 -4.21 5.06
C TYR A 104 -9.13 -4.48 3.67
N ALA A 105 -8.91 -5.67 3.11
CA ALA A 105 -9.54 -6.08 1.86
C ALA A 105 -11.07 -6.18 1.99
N GLY A 106 -11.56 -6.74 3.11
CA GLY A 106 -12.99 -6.80 3.42
C GLY A 106 -13.61 -5.43 3.66
N ALA A 107 -12.94 -4.57 4.42
CA ALA A 107 -13.35 -3.18 4.63
C ALA A 107 -13.41 -2.41 3.29
N SER A 108 -12.44 -2.64 2.40
CA SER A 108 -12.47 -2.10 1.04
C SER A 108 -13.70 -2.58 0.27
N ALA A 109 -14.01 -3.89 0.32
CA ALA A 109 -15.17 -4.47 -0.36
C ALA A 109 -16.51 -3.89 0.14
N ILE A 110 -16.65 -3.69 1.46
CA ILE A 110 -17.85 -3.08 2.07
C ILE A 110 -17.95 -1.59 1.73
N ALA A 111 -16.82 -0.88 1.67
CA ALA A 111 -16.79 0.54 1.35
C ALA A 111 -17.12 0.85 -0.13
N ARG A 112 -17.13 -0.15 -1.02
CA ARG A 112 -17.40 0.01 -2.46
C ARG A 112 -18.70 0.74 -2.77
N ASP A 113 -19.74 0.48 -1.97
CA ASP A 113 -21.08 0.99 -2.26
C ASP A 113 -21.30 2.44 -1.78
N THR A 114 -20.43 2.97 -0.93
CA THR A 114 -20.65 4.25 -0.23
C THR A 114 -19.68 5.35 -0.64
N SER A 115 -18.42 5.05 -0.98
CA SER A 115 -17.46 6.08 -1.40
C SER A 115 -16.24 5.51 -2.12
N TYR A 116 -16.15 5.75 -3.44
CA TYR A 116 -15.01 5.33 -4.29
C TYR A 116 -13.64 5.78 -3.72
N ARG A 117 -13.55 6.95 -3.07
CA ARG A 117 -12.27 7.49 -2.57
C ARG A 117 -11.75 6.81 -1.30
N HIS A 118 -12.63 6.19 -0.49
CA HIS A 118 -12.22 5.45 0.70
C HIS A 118 -11.79 4.02 0.36
N GLU A 119 -12.35 3.44 -0.72
CA GLU A 119 -11.98 2.09 -1.22
C GLU A 119 -10.47 1.98 -1.45
N VAL A 120 -9.90 2.93 -2.18
CA VAL A 120 -8.49 2.94 -2.61
C VAL A 120 -7.51 2.92 -1.44
N GLN A 121 -7.83 3.62 -0.36
CA GLN A 121 -6.93 3.75 0.78
C GLN A 121 -6.91 2.50 1.64
N MET A 122 -8.04 1.81 1.77
CA MET A 122 -8.10 0.51 2.43
C MET A 122 -7.30 -0.53 1.65
N VAL A 123 -7.31 -0.47 0.31
CA VAL A 123 -6.44 -1.32 -0.52
C VAL A 123 -4.97 -0.97 -0.35
N ASN A 124 -4.61 0.31 -0.26
CA ASN A 124 -3.23 0.70 0.03
C ASN A 124 -2.79 0.19 1.42
N ALA A 125 -3.66 0.25 2.43
CA ALA A 125 -3.36 -0.30 3.76
C ALA A 125 -3.17 -1.83 3.70
N ALA A 126 -4.05 -2.55 2.98
CA ALA A 126 -3.87 -3.97 2.68
C ALA A 126 -2.55 -4.24 1.94
N GLY A 127 -2.16 -3.33 1.04
CA GLY A 127 -0.90 -3.38 0.30
C GLY A 127 0.32 -3.25 1.20
N VAL A 128 0.30 -2.33 2.17
CA VAL A 128 1.38 -2.19 3.15
C VAL A 128 1.44 -3.39 4.09
N ALA A 129 0.29 -3.91 4.53
CA ALA A 129 0.25 -5.15 5.31
C ALA A 129 0.82 -6.35 4.51
N THR A 130 0.47 -6.45 3.23
CA THR A 130 1.06 -7.45 2.32
C THR A 130 2.56 -7.28 2.16
N LEU A 131 3.04 -6.04 2.07
CA LEU A 131 4.47 -5.76 2.01
C LEU A 131 5.17 -6.16 3.33
N ALA A 132 4.56 -5.89 4.48
CA ALA A 132 5.08 -6.33 5.77
C ALA A 132 5.17 -7.86 5.86
N LEU A 133 4.15 -8.58 5.34
CA LEU A 133 4.19 -10.03 5.22
C LEU A 133 5.37 -10.49 4.33
N ALA A 134 5.53 -9.88 3.16
CA ALA A 134 6.61 -10.20 2.23
C ALA A 134 8.00 -9.96 2.83
N VAL A 135 8.17 -8.84 3.56
CA VAL A 135 9.40 -8.55 4.31
C VAL A 135 9.64 -9.61 5.39
N SER A 136 8.61 -10.04 6.13
CA SER A 136 8.77 -11.08 7.17
C SER A 136 9.21 -12.43 6.61
N VAL A 137 8.77 -12.78 5.39
CA VAL A 137 9.19 -14.00 4.68
C VAL A 137 10.62 -13.84 4.16
N PHE A 138 10.94 -12.69 3.56
CA PHE A 138 12.26 -12.37 3.07
C PHE A 138 13.33 -12.37 4.17
N VAL A 139 13.05 -11.72 5.31
CA VAL A 139 13.97 -11.70 6.45
C VAL A 139 14.23 -13.10 6.98
N ALA A 140 13.20 -13.95 7.07
CA ALA A 140 13.39 -15.33 7.49
C ALA A 140 14.26 -16.12 6.50
N ALA A 141 14.06 -15.96 5.19
CA ALA A 141 14.89 -16.61 4.17
C ALA A 141 16.36 -16.15 4.22
N VAL A 142 16.59 -14.85 4.43
CA VAL A 142 17.95 -14.29 4.60
C VAL A 142 18.58 -14.78 5.90
N ALA A 143 17.83 -14.80 7.01
CA ALA A 143 18.31 -15.27 8.30
C ALA A 143 18.65 -16.77 8.27
N ALA A 144 17.88 -17.60 7.56
CA ALA A 144 18.20 -19.01 7.36
C ALA A 144 19.58 -19.19 6.67
N GLN A 145 19.84 -18.39 5.63
CA GLN A 145 21.07 -18.49 4.84
C GLN A 145 22.31 -17.88 5.54
N PHE A 146 22.11 -16.85 6.37
CA PHE A 146 23.17 -16.03 6.96
C PHE A 146 23.08 -15.93 8.49
N GLY A 147 22.49 -16.92 9.16
CA GLY A 147 22.14 -16.87 10.58
C GLY A 147 23.27 -16.44 11.51
N GLU A 148 24.52 -16.83 11.24
CA GLU A 148 25.68 -16.39 12.04
C GLU A 148 25.95 -14.88 11.94
N LEU A 149 25.67 -14.26 10.79
CA LEU A 149 25.81 -12.81 10.59
C LEU A 149 24.69 -12.03 11.31
N PHE A 150 23.52 -12.65 11.46
CA PHE A 150 22.32 -12.02 12.03
C PHE A 150 22.03 -12.43 13.48
N ALA A 151 22.77 -13.38 14.05
CA ALA A 151 22.67 -13.78 15.45
C ALA A 151 22.70 -12.60 16.46
N PRO A 152 23.48 -11.51 16.26
CA PRO A 152 23.44 -10.35 17.15
C PRO A 152 22.10 -9.60 17.19
N PHE A 153 21.21 -9.85 16.21
CA PHE A 153 19.89 -9.23 16.11
C PHE A 153 18.76 -10.10 16.69
N GLY A 154 19.09 -11.23 17.34
CA GLY A 154 18.11 -12.07 18.02
C GLY A 154 17.17 -12.84 17.08
N THR A 155 17.59 -13.06 15.82
CA THR A 155 16.80 -13.84 14.86
C THR A 155 17.03 -15.33 15.08
N GLU A 156 16.40 -15.91 16.10
CA GLU A 156 16.14 -17.36 16.11
C GLU A 156 15.12 -17.62 15.01
N ALA A 157 15.63 -17.83 13.80
CA ALA A 157 14.81 -18.13 12.64
C ALA A 157 14.25 -19.53 12.83
N ASP A 158 13.01 -19.60 13.34
CA ASP A 158 12.18 -20.79 13.19
C ASP A 158 11.95 -20.98 11.69
N THR A 159 12.87 -21.70 11.05
CA THR A 159 12.84 -22.03 9.61
C THR A 159 11.69 -22.99 9.29
N GLY A 160 11.08 -23.60 10.29
CA GLY A 160 9.95 -24.54 10.20
C GLY A 160 8.57 -23.89 10.11
N GLY A 161 8.42 -22.72 9.47
CA GLY A 161 7.09 -22.16 9.21
C GLY A 161 6.27 -23.10 8.31
N PRO A 162 4.96 -23.29 8.54
CA PRO A 162 4.13 -24.19 7.74
C PRO A 162 4.22 -23.86 6.25
N VAL A 163 4.46 -24.89 5.45
CA VAL A 163 4.51 -24.86 3.97
C VAL A 163 3.27 -24.11 3.45
N GLY A 164 3.44 -22.85 3.00
CA GLY A 164 2.31 -22.05 2.50
C GLY A 164 2.44 -20.52 2.59
N TRP A 165 3.28 -19.97 3.48
CA TRP A 165 3.44 -18.51 3.63
C TRP A 165 3.93 -17.81 2.36
N GLU A 166 4.82 -18.46 1.64
CA GLU A 166 5.30 -18.07 0.32
C GLU A 166 4.13 -17.92 -0.68
N LEU A 167 3.24 -18.91 -0.74
CA LEU A 167 2.08 -18.91 -1.63
C LEU A 167 1.08 -17.81 -1.25
N LEU A 168 0.82 -17.61 0.04
CA LEU A 168 -0.07 -16.55 0.52
C LEU A 168 0.48 -15.16 0.18
N THR A 169 1.78 -14.96 0.36
CA THR A 169 2.48 -13.71 0.01
C THR A 169 2.40 -13.46 -1.50
N LEU A 170 2.69 -14.48 -2.30
CA LEU A 170 2.59 -14.43 -3.76
C LEU A 170 1.17 -14.08 -4.22
N LEU A 171 0.16 -14.75 -3.66
CA LEU A 171 -1.26 -14.54 -3.99
C LEU A 171 -1.70 -13.12 -3.63
N ALA A 172 -1.35 -12.64 -2.43
CA ALA A 172 -1.68 -11.30 -1.98
C ALA A 172 -1.02 -10.22 -2.86
N ALA A 173 0.28 -10.38 -3.15
CA ALA A 173 1.03 -9.45 -3.99
C ALA A 173 0.52 -9.43 -5.44
N ALA A 174 0.22 -10.60 -6.02
CA ALA A 174 -0.40 -10.71 -7.34
C ALA A 174 -1.81 -10.10 -7.37
N GLY A 175 -2.60 -10.29 -6.31
CA GLY A 175 -3.91 -9.68 -6.15
C GLY A 175 -3.85 -8.14 -6.17
N LEU A 176 -2.84 -7.54 -5.54
CA LEU A 176 -2.62 -6.09 -5.58
C LEU A 176 -2.24 -5.58 -6.97
N VAL A 177 -1.36 -6.30 -7.69
CA VAL A 177 -1.00 -5.95 -9.07
C VAL A 177 -2.20 -6.09 -10.00
N TRP A 178 -2.99 -7.15 -9.86
CA TRP A 178 -4.24 -7.34 -10.59
C TRP A 178 -5.24 -6.22 -10.29
N TYR A 179 -5.40 -5.84 -9.02
CA TYR A 179 -6.25 -4.73 -8.61
C TYR A 179 -5.79 -3.41 -9.26
N ALA A 180 -4.50 -3.12 -9.23
CA ALA A 180 -3.93 -1.92 -9.86
C ALA A 180 -4.14 -1.92 -11.38
N ALA A 181 -4.01 -3.06 -12.05
CA ALA A 181 -4.24 -3.19 -13.48
C ALA A 181 -5.72 -2.96 -13.86
N THR A 182 -6.65 -3.51 -13.09
CA THR A 182 -8.09 -3.39 -13.34
C THR A 182 -8.64 -2.00 -13.00
N ARG A 183 -8.14 -1.36 -11.94
CA ARG A 183 -8.60 -0.03 -11.48
C ARG A 183 -7.76 1.14 -11.99
N ARG A 184 -6.62 0.88 -12.64
CA ARG A 184 -5.66 1.90 -13.14
C ARG A 184 -5.14 2.83 -12.05
N GLU A 185 -4.94 2.29 -10.85
CA GLU A 185 -4.43 3.04 -9.71
C GLU A 185 -2.99 2.63 -9.40
N PRO A 186 -2.02 3.56 -9.45
CA PRO A 186 -0.61 3.20 -9.35
C PRO A 186 -0.19 2.77 -7.93
N GLY A 187 -0.88 3.25 -6.89
CA GLY A 187 -0.51 3.03 -5.49
C GLY A 187 -0.41 1.54 -5.10
N PRO A 188 -1.51 0.77 -5.19
CA PRO A 188 -1.49 -0.65 -4.89
C PRO A 188 -0.53 -1.44 -5.80
N GLY A 189 -0.36 -0.99 -7.04
CA GLY A 189 0.50 -1.64 -8.03
C GLY A 189 1.98 -1.59 -7.64
N TYR A 190 2.46 -0.45 -7.12
CA TYR A 190 3.84 -0.34 -6.61
C TYR A 190 4.07 -1.23 -5.39
N LEU A 191 3.13 -1.26 -4.44
CA LEU A 191 3.23 -2.11 -3.25
C LEU A 191 3.25 -3.60 -3.61
N GLY A 192 2.33 -4.02 -4.49
CA GLY A 192 2.30 -5.38 -5.01
C GLY A 192 3.56 -5.75 -5.80
N GLY A 193 4.08 -4.83 -6.62
CA GLY A 193 5.32 -5.03 -7.37
C GLY A 193 6.55 -5.22 -6.48
N ILE A 194 6.70 -4.40 -5.43
CA ILE A 194 7.79 -4.55 -4.46
C ILE A 194 7.65 -5.86 -3.68
N ALA A 195 6.43 -6.22 -3.25
CA ALA A 195 6.18 -7.48 -2.55
C ALA A 195 6.50 -8.71 -3.44
N LEU A 196 6.14 -8.68 -4.72
CA LEU A 196 6.51 -9.71 -5.69
C LEU A 196 8.02 -9.79 -5.92
N PHE A 197 8.70 -8.63 -5.96
CA PHE A 197 10.15 -8.60 -6.08
C PHE A 197 10.82 -9.24 -4.86
N LEU A 198 10.43 -8.85 -3.65
CA LEU A 198 10.95 -9.45 -2.41
C LEU A 198 10.73 -10.97 -2.39
N PHE A 199 9.54 -11.41 -2.79
CA PHE A 199 9.22 -12.82 -2.94
C PHE A 199 10.13 -13.53 -3.96
N ALA A 200 10.35 -12.92 -5.13
CA ALA A 200 11.20 -13.50 -6.16
C ALA A 200 12.66 -13.63 -5.70
N VAL A 201 13.16 -12.64 -4.93
CA VAL A 201 14.50 -12.71 -4.33
C VAL A 201 14.56 -13.78 -3.25
N SER A 202 13.57 -13.85 -2.34
CA SER A 202 13.56 -14.88 -1.29
C SER A 202 13.48 -16.29 -1.87
N ALA A 203 12.67 -16.50 -2.91
CA ALA A 203 12.54 -17.80 -3.59
C ALA A 203 13.81 -18.22 -4.34
N ALA A 204 14.74 -17.31 -4.61
CA ALA A 204 16.02 -17.61 -5.23
C ALA A 204 17.10 -18.04 -4.23
N ILE A 205 16.86 -17.91 -2.92
CA ILE A 205 17.78 -18.34 -1.86
C ILE A 205 17.65 -19.86 -1.71
N PRO A 206 18.75 -20.63 -1.84
CA PRO A 206 18.73 -22.08 -1.66
C PRO A 206 18.44 -22.44 -0.19
N ASP A 207 17.64 -23.48 0.04
CA ASP A 207 17.35 -24.00 1.38
C ASP A 207 17.95 -25.42 1.55
N GLU A 208 18.41 -25.73 2.76
CA GLU A 208 19.14 -26.98 3.08
C GLU A 208 18.24 -28.22 3.07
N ASP A 209 16.95 -28.06 3.35
CA ASP A 209 15.94 -29.14 3.33
C ASP A 209 15.40 -29.46 1.93
N GLY A 210 15.96 -28.83 0.89
CA GLY A 210 15.48 -28.94 -0.49
C GLY A 210 14.33 -27.97 -0.74
N ALA A 211 14.34 -27.36 -1.94
CA ALA A 211 13.46 -26.26 -2.33
C ALA A 211 12.02 -26.37 -1.79
N SER A 212 11.67 -25.44 -0.89
CA SER A 212 10.35 -25.20 -0.24
C SER A 212 9.13 -25.28 -1.20
N LEU A 213 9.35 -25.13 -2.51
CA LEU A 213 8.41 -25.51 -3.57
C LEU A 213 9.12 -26.21 -4.75
N VAL A 214 9.13 -27.55 -4.74
CA VAL A 214 9.39 -28.36 -5.95
C VAL A 214 8.31 -28.04 -7.00
N GLY A 215 8.60 -27.09 -7.90
CA GLY A 215 7.66 -26.60 -8.91
C GLY A 215 7.54 -25.07 -9.04
N TRP A 216 8.25 -24.29 -8.23
CA TRP A 216 8.22 -22.81 -8.28
C TRP A 216 8.38 -22.17 -9.68
N PRO A 217 9.20 -22.69 -10.62
CA PRO A 217 9.32 -22.08 -11.94
C PRO A 217 8.02 -22.20 -12.73
N ILE A 218 7.27 -23.28 -12.55
CA ILE A 218 5.97 -23.50 -13.20
C ILE A 218 4.91 -22.60 -12.57
N VAL A 219 4.88 -22.46 -11.25
CA VAL A 219 3.94 -21.56 -10.56
C VAL A 219 4.20 -20.11 -10.96
N LEU A 220 5.46 -19.67 -10.98
CA LEU A 220 5.83 -18.33 -11.44
C LEU A 220 5.52 -18.15 -12.92
N PHE A 221 5.77 -19.16 -13.76
CA PHE A 221 5.44 -19.09 -15.18
C PHE A 221 3.93 -18.97 -15.39
N LEU A 222 3.12 -19.77 -14.70
CA LEU A 222 1.66 -19.72 -14.78
C LEU A 222 1.11 -18.40 -14.24
N LEU A 223 1.65 -17.89 -13.14
CA LEU A 223 1.25 -16.61 -12.57
C LEU A 223 1.64 -15.44 -13.48
N ALA A 224 2.88 -15.43 -13.98
CA ALA A 224 3.33 -14.42 -14.94
C ALA A 224 2.49 -14.47 -16.21
N ALA A 225 2.21 -15.66 -16.74
CA ALA A 225 1.31 -15.85 -17.89
C ALA A 225 -0.11 -15.35 -17.58
N ALA A 226 -0.65 -15.63 -16.40
CA ALA A 226 -1.96 -15.15 -15.98
C ALA A 226 -2.01 -13.62 -15.85
N LEU A 227 -0.98 -12.99 -15.27
CA LEU A 227 -0.87 -11.53 -15.15
C LEU A 227 -0.67 -10.86 -16.51
N VAL A 228 0.11 -11.46 -17.42
CA VAL A 228 0.26 -10.97 -18.80
C VAL A 228 -1.06 -11.11 -19.55
N ALA A 229 -1.75 -12.25 -19.43
CA ALA A 229 -3.06 -12.46 -20.02
C ALA A 229 -4.09 -11.44 -19.48
N ALA A 230 -4.07 -11.17 -18.18
CA ALA A 230 -4.86 -10.12 -17.53
C ALA A 230 -4.66 -8.74 -18.16
N ALA A 231 -3.40 -8.35 -18.31
CA ALA A 231 -3.01 -7.05 -18.85
C ALA A 231 -3.44 -6.93 -20.31
N VAL A 232 -3.29 -7.99 -21.10
CA VAL A 232 -3.75 -8.02 -22.50
C VAL A 232 -5.27 -7.96 -22.59
N MET A 233 -6.01 -8.71 -21.77
CA MET A 233 -7.47 -8.72 -21.77
C MET A 233 -8.06 -7.37 -21.35
N THR A 234 -7.48 -6.73 -20.34
CA THR A 234 -7.89 -5.40 -19.86
C THR A 234 -7.47 -4.27 -20.82
N GLY A 235 -6.33 -4.42 -21.51
CA GLY A 235 -5.87 -3.51 -22.56
C GLY A 235 -6.68 -3.60 -23.85
N ALA A 236 -7.04 -4.80 -24.29
CA ALA A 236 -7.81 -5.05 -25.51
C ALA A 236 -9.25 -4.50 -25.43
N ALA A 237 -9.84 -4.44 -24.23
CA ALA A 237 -11.13 -3.79 -24.00
C ALA A 237 -11.12 -2.26 -24.24
N SER A 238 -9.95 -1.65 -24.44
CA SER A 238 -9.79 -0.19 -24.61
C SER A 238 -9.74 0.30 -26.06
N LEU A 239 -10.00 -0.54 -27.08
CA LEU A 239 -10.11 -0.10 -28.48
C LEU A 239 -11.31 -0.80 -29.16
N PRO A 240 -12.39 -0.05 -29.48
CA PRO A 240 -12.42 0.70 -30.74
C PRO A 240 -12.99 2.12 -30.58
N GLY A 241 -12.18 3.12 -30.94
CA GLY A 241 -12.61 4.53 -30.97
C GLY A 241 -11.51 5.59 -30.92
N GLY A 242 -10.27 5.26 -31.30
CA GLY A 242 -9.20 6.24 -31.47
C GLY A 242 -9.39 7.00 -32.78
N GLY A 243 -10.23 8.04 -32.78
CA GLY A 243 -10.15 9.09 -33.81
C GLY A 243 -8.94 9.98 -33.51
N PRO A 244 -8.07 10.30 -34.48
CA PRO A 244 -6.98 11.23 -34.26
C PRO A 244 -7.57 12.63 -34.05
N ARG A 245 -7.60 13.12 -32.81
CA ARG A 245 -7.67 14.57 -32.55
C ARG A 245 -6.28 15.15 -32.78
N GLY A 246 -5.86 15.14 -34.05
CA GLY A 246 -4.84 16.04 -34.56
C GLY A 246 -5.32 17.46 -34.34
N GLY A 247 -4.41 18.32 -33.89
CA GLY A 247 -4.71 19.66 -33.43
C GLY A 247 -5.42 20.51 -34.48
N ALA A 248 -6.55 21.09 -34.08
CA ALA A 248 -6.97 22.37 -34.62
C ALA A 248 -6.30 23.45 -33.75
N GLY A 249 -5.08 23.82 -34.12
CA GLY A 249 -4.51 25.08 -33.66
C GLY A 249 -5.42 26.23 -34.11
N PRO A 250 -5.48 27.35 -33.36
CA PRO A 250 -6.25 28.51 -33.80
C PRO A 250 -5.70 28.98 -35.16
N ALA A 251 -6.57 29.06 -36.17
CA ALA A 251 -6.20 29.51 -37.50
C ALA A 251 -5.61 30.94 -37.43
N PRO A 252 -4.38 31.17 -37.94
CA PRO A 252 -3.84 32.51 -38.05
C PRO A 252 -4.35 33.17 -39.35
N GLY A 253 -5.04 34.30 -39.21
CA GLY A 253 -5.14 35.31 -40.26
C GLY A 253 -6.37 35.25 -41.17
N ALA A 254 -7.38 36.05 -40.83
CA ALA A 254 -8.16 36.79 -41.82
C ALA A 254 -8.35 38.21 -41.29
N GLY A 255 -7.39 39.08 -41.63
CA GLY A 255 -7.61 40.52 -41.59
C GLY A 255 -8.42 40.99 -42.81
N SER A 256 -8.84 42.26 -42.77
CA SER A 256 -9.65 43.01 -43.75
C SER A 256 -11.16 42.89 -43.48
N ALA A 257 -11.97 43.95 -43.30
CA ALA A 257 -11.91 45.36 -43.69
C ALA A 257 -12.78 46.17 -42.68
N ALA A 258 -12.34 47.31 -42.15
CA ALA A 258 -12.42 48.66 -42.73
C ALA A 258 -13.86 49.18 -42.93
N GLY A 259 -14.16 50.32 -42.28
CA GLY A 259 -15.26 51.25 -42.57
C GLY A 259 -16.65 50.76 -42.11
N ASP A 260 -17.57 51.58 -41.65
CA ASP A 260 -17.71 53.03 -41.69
C ASP A 260 -18.85 53.39 -40.71
N GLY A 261 -18.87 54.62 -40.20
CA GLY A 261 -19.98 55.15 -39.41
C GLY A 261 -21.28 55.30 -40.24
N PRO A 262 -22.36 55.97 -39.77
CA PRO A 262 -22.34 57.09 -38.82
C PRO A 262 -23.52 57.14 -37.80
N GLY A 263 -23.48 58.13 -36.91
CA GLY A 263 -24.68 58.97 -36.71
C GLY A 263 -25.59 58.70 -35.50
N VAL A 264 -25.23 59.33 -34.38
CA VAL A 264 -26.04 59.91 -33.29
C VAL A 264 -27.33 60.59 -33.84
N PRO A 265 -28.52 60.59 -33.18
CA PRO A 265 -28.77 61.59 -32.13
C PRO A 265 -29.73 61.28 -30.97
N ARG A 266 -29.29 61.82 -29.81
CA ARG A 266 -29.99 62.40 -28.65
C ARG A 266 -31.02 61.57 -27.89
#